data_AF-A0AA35RJQ4-F1
#
_entry.id   AF-A0AA35RJQ4-F1
#
_cell.length_a   1.000
_cell.length_b   1.000
_cell.length_c   1.000
_cell.angle_alpha   90.00
_cell.angle_beta   90.00
_cell.angle_gamma   90.00
#
_symmetry.space_group_name_H-M   'P 1'
#
loop_
_entity.id
_entity.type
_entity.pdbx_description
1 polymer ?
#
loop_
_entity_poly.entity_id
_entity_poly.type
_entity_poly.pdbx_seq_one_letter_code
_entity_poly.pdbx_strand_id
1 'polypeptide(L)'
;MVACDSCSSIMTKCVKCRTAIETAVPLSVASGGRPLKVRGRGSRGSGGPVGSQDIASLQQQLQEMKEKTQCQVCMDRRKNCVFLCGHGTCQLCADKIIECPICRKLVSRKIILFD
;
A
#
# COMPACT_ATOMS: atom_id res chain seq x y z
N MET A 1 23.52 9.71 4.49
CA MET A 1 22.15 9.15 4.66
C MET A 1 21.79 8.51 3.33
N VAL A 2 21.09 7.36 3.33
CA VAL A 2 20.65 6.69 2.10
C VAL A 2 19.12 6.66 2.10
N ALA A 3 18.52 7.03 0.97
CA ALA A 3 17.09 6.94 0.72
C ALA A 3 16.89 6.26 -0.64
N CYS A 4 15.75 5.59 -0.83
CA CYS A 4 15.38 5.08 -2.16
C CYS A 4 15.05 6.26 -3.10
N ASP A 5 14.99 6.00 -4.42
CA ASP A 5 14.71 7.04 -5.43
C ASP A 5 13.40 7.81 -5.13
N SER A 6 12.34 7.08 -4.73
CA SER A 6 11.04 7.67 -4.39
C SER A 6 11.09 8.57 -3.15
N CYS A 7 11.91 8.22 -2.15
CA CYS A 7 12.04 9.03 -0.94
C CYS A 7 12.97 10.22 -1.18
N SER A 8 14.04 10.05 -1.98
CA SER A 8 15.02 11.11 -2.23
C SER A 8 14.41 12.37 -2.85
N SER A 9 13.39 12.22 -3.71
CA SER A 9 12.71 13.32 -4.39
C SER A 9 11.84 14.20 -3.49
N ILE A 10 11.41 13.67 -2.33
CA ILE A 10 10.56 14.40 -1.37
C ILE A 10 11.32 14.86 -0.12
N MET A 11 12.60 14.50 0.00
CA MET A 11 13.43 14.85 1.14
C MET A 11 14.08 16.22 0.95
N THR A 12 13.59 17.22 1.68
CA THR A 12 14.15 18.59 1.68
C THR A 12 15.09 18.86 2.85
N LYS A 13 15.04 18.02 3.90
CA LYS A 13 15.86 18.13 5.11
C LYS A 13 16.39 16.76 5.54
N CYS A 14 17.56 16.74 6.17
CA CYS A 14 18.14 15.53 6.71
C CYS A 14 17.32 15.00 7.90
N VAL A 15 16.94 13.73 7.89
CA VAL A 15 16.15 13.11 8.98
C VAL A 15 16.91 13.00 10.32
N LYS A 16 18.25 13.11 10.30
CA LYS A 16 19.07 13.06 11.51
C LYS A 16 19.28 14.45 12.14
N CYS A 17 19.67 15.44 11.33
CA CYS A 17 20.05 16.78 11.82
C CYS A 17 19.09 17.92 11.44
N ARG A 18 18.04 17.65 10.65
CA ARG A 18 17.05 18.61 10.16
C ARG A 18 17.59 19.77 9.29
N THR A 19 18.89 19.76 8.96
CA THR A 19 19.51 20.69 8.01
C THR A 19 18.97 20.49 6.59
N ALA A 20 18.88 21.57 5.81
CA ALA A 20 18.52 21.52 4.40
C ALA A 20 19.48 20.61 3.61
N ILE A 21 18.94 19.85 2.66
CA ILE A 21 19.74 19.01 1.76
C ILE A 21 20.10 19.85 0.53
N GLU A 22 21.38 20.17 0.38
CA GLU A 22 21.87 20.97 -0.77
C GLU A 22 22.11 20.11 -2.00
N THR A 23 22.59 18.88 -1.81
CA THR A 23 22.92 17.95 -2.90
C THR A 23 22.58 16.51 -2.53
N ALA A 24 21.98 15.79 -3.47
CA ALA A 24 21.82 14.34 -3.41
C ALA A 24 22.50 13.70 -4.61
N VAL A 25 23.19 12.58 -4.39
CA VAL A 25 23.83 11.80 -5.45
C VAL A 25 23.30 10.36 -5.40
N PRO A 26 23.17 9.68 -6.56
CA PRO A 26 22.81 8.27 -6.59
C PRO A 26 23.81 7.42 -5.79
N LEU A 27 23.35 6.29 -5.27
CA LEU A 27 24.21 5.34 -4.53
C LEU A 27 25.42 4.89 -5.37
N SER A 28 25.24 4.80 -6.69
CA SER A 28 26.32 4.48 -7.63
C SER A 28 27.48 5.48 -7.59
N VAL A 29 27.22 6.77 -7.35
CA VAL A 29 28.24 7.82 -7.28
C VAL A 29 28.92 7.84 -5.91
N ALA A 30 28.16 7.64 -4.83
CA ALA A 30 28.70 7.63 -3.47
C ALA A 30 29.72 6.50 -3.23
N SER A 31 29.57 5.37 -3.93
CA SER A 31 30.47 4.21 -3.84
C SER A 31 31.66 4.25 -4.83
N GLY A 32 31.95 5.41 -5.43
CA GLY A 32 33.08 5.59 -6.36
C GLY A 32 32.78 5.26 -7.83
N GLY A 33 31.52 5.04 -8.19
CA GLY A 33 31.10 4.87 -9.59
C GLY A 33 31.03 6.20 -10.34
N ARG A 34 31.39 6.19 -11.63
CA ARG A 34 31.18 7.34 -12.51
C ARG A 34 29.69 7.56 -12.77
N PRO A 35 29.21 8.81 -12.92
CA PRO A 35 27.81 9.08 -13.24
C PRO A 35 27.48 8.54 -14.63
N LEU A 36 26.78 7.40 -14.69
CA LEU A 36 26.14 6.93 -15.91
C LEU A 36 24.95 7.84 -16.19
N LYS A 37 24.84 8.38 -17.42
CA LYS A 37 23.60 8.99 -17.91
C LYS A 37 22.49 7.94 -17.83
N VAL A 38 21.67 8.00 -16.79
CA VAL A 38 20.41 7.28 -16.74
C VAL A 38 19.55 7.86 -17.84
N ARG A 39 19.51 7.19 -19.00
CA ARG A 39 18.46 7.41 -19.98
C ARG A 39 17.16 7.12 -19.25
N GLY A 40 16.40 8.18 -18.97
CA GLY A 40 15.07 8.05 -18.39
C GLY A 40 14.31 6.99 -19.17
N ARG A 41 13.80 5.97 -18.48
CA ARG A 41 12.79 5.09 -19.07
C ARG A 41 11.59 5.95 -19.35
N GLY A 42 11.49 6.44 -20.58
CA GLY A 42 10.24 6.95 -21.10
C GLY A 42 9.18 5.91 -20.85
N SER A 43 8.14 6.30 -20.11
CA SER A 43 6.91 5.55 -19.98
C SER A 43 6.38 5.32 -21.40
N ARG A 44 6.65 4.13 -21.94
CA ARG A 44 5.96 3.66 -23.13
C ARG A 44 4.51 3.43 -22.68
N GLY A 45 3.66 4.41 -22.95
CA GLY A 45 2.22 4.18 -23.00
C GLY A 45 1.97 3.19 -24.12
N SER A 46 1.90 1.90 -23.79
CA SER A 46 1.53 0.85 -24.71
C SER A 46 0.01 0.86 -24.88
N GLY A 47 -0.48 1.68 -25.80
CA GLY A 47 -1.84 1.59 -26.35
C GLY A 47 -1.98 0.41 -27.34
N GLY A 48 -1.39 -0.74 -27.03
CA GLY A 48 -1.51 -1.97 -27.80
C GLY A 48 -2.72 -2.80 -27.37
N PRO A 49 -3.20 -3.75 -28.19
CA PRO A 49 -4.28 -4.65 -27.81
C PRO A 49 -3.86 -5.43 -26.56
N VAL A 50 -4.68 -5.35 -25.51
CA VAL A 50 -4.47 -6.04 -24.24
C VAL A 50 -4.44 -7.54 -24.50
N GLY A 51 -3.31 -8.20 -24.22
CA GLY A 51 -3.18 -9.64 -24.47
C GLY A 51 -4.08 -10.45 -23.54
N SER A 52 -4.51 -11.65 -23.97
CA SER A 52 -5.34 -12.52 -23.13
C SER A 52 -4.72 -12.83 -21.76
N GLN A 53 -3.38 -12.84 -21.69
CA GLN A 53 -2.64 -13.01 -20.43
C GLN A 53 -2.73 -11.78 -19.52
N ASP A 54 -2.73 -10.57 -20.09
CA ASP A 54 -2.88 -9.32 -19.35
C ASP A 54 -4.29 -9.23 -18.74
N ILE A 55 -5.32 -9.61 -19.50
CA ILE A 55 -6.71 -9.67 -19.00
C ILE A 55 -6.82 -10.62 -17.81
N ALA A 56 -6.24 -11.82 -17.91
CA ALA A 56 -6.25 -12.79 -16.82
C ALA A 56 -5.53 -12.25 -15.57
N SER A 57 -4.39 -11.58 -15.74
CA SER A 57 -3.64 -10.98 -14.64
C SER A 57 -4.41 -9.85 -13.93
N LEU A 58 -5.11 -9.00 -14.70
CA LEU A 58 -5.95 -7.92 -14.18
C LEU A 58 -7.16 -8.48 -13.42
N GLN A 59 -7.79 -9.53 -13.96
CA GLN A 59 -8.89 -10.21 -13.28
C GLN A 59 -8.43 -10.81 -11.94
N GLN A 60 -7.24 -11.42 -11.90
CA GLN A 60 -6.67 -11.94 -10.66
C GLN A 60 -6.40 -10.81 -9.65
N GLN A 61 -5.80 -9.70 -10.07
CA GLN A 61 -5.56 -8.55 -9.20
C GLN A 61 -6.85 -7.96 -8.62
N LEU A 62 -7.90 -7.85 -9.43
CA LEU A 62 -9.21 -7.40 -8.98
C LEU A 62 -9.80 -8.35 -7.94
N GLN A 63 -9.68 -9.66 -8.16
CA GLN A 63 -10.16 -10.67 -7.24
C GLN A 63 -9.41 -10.61 -5.90
N GLU A 64 -8.08 -10.52 -5.92
CA GLU A 64 -7.27 -10.39 -4.70
C GLU A 64 -7.61 -9.11 -3.91
N MET A 65 -7.79 -7.98 -4.61
CA MET A 65 -8.18 -6.72 -3.97
C MET A 65 -9.57 -6.80 -3.35
N LYS A 66 -10.51 -7.48 -4.03
CA LYS A 66 -11.85 -7.73 -3.50
C LYS A 66 -11.78 -8.56 -2.22
N GLU A 67 -11.04 -9.67 -2.23
CA GLU A 67 -10.89 -10.56 -1.06
C GLU A 67 -10.26 -9.84 0.13
N LYS A 68 -9.23 -9.00 -0.10
CA LYS A 68 -8.58 -8.22 0.96
C LYS A 68 -9.53 -7.25 1.66
N THR A 69 -10.47 -6.65 0.92
CA THR A 69 -11.41 -5.64 1.43
C THR A 69 -12.77 -6.20 1.85
N GLN A 70 -13.07 -7.46 1.52
CA GLN A 70 -14.34 -8.09 1.81
C GLN A 70 -14.42 -8.62 3.25
N CYS A 71 -15.59 -8.49 3.86
CA CYS A 71 -15.86 -9.01 5.20
C CYS A 71 -15.75 -10.54 5.21
N GLN A 72 -14.77 -11.07 5.93
CA GLN A 72 -14.54 -12.52 6.05
C GLN A 72 -15.68 -13.29 6.75
N VAL A 73 -16.62 -12.59 7.39
CA VAL A 73 -17.72 -13.22 8.14
C VAL A 73 -18.90 -13.53 7.21
N CYS A 74 -19.27 -12.59 6.32
CA CYS A 74 -20.36 -12.79 5.38
C CYS A 74 -19.92 -13.03 3.93
N MET A 75 -18.64 -12.79 3.61
CA MET A 75 -18.08 -12.90 2.26
C MET A 75 -18.89 -12.16 1.19
N ASP A 76 -19.49 -11.04 1.58
CA ASP A 76 -20.41 -10.27 0.76
C ASP A 76 -20.00 -8.79 0.78
N ARG A 77 -20.25 -8.12 1.91
CA ARG A 77 -20.02 -6.68 2.09
C ARG A 77 -18.55 -6.33 2.33
N ARG A 78 -18.16 -5.09 2.02
CA ARG A 78 -16.83 -4.55 2.36
C ARG A 78 -16.67 -4.35 3.88
N LYS A 79 -15.41 -4.40 4.34
CA LYS A 79 -15.03 -4.03 5.70
C LYS A 79 -15.22 -2.52 5.88
N ASN A 80 -16.16 -2.12 6.72
CA ASN A 80 -16.42 -0.72 7.07
C ASN A 80 -16.56 -0.53 8.59
N CYS A 81 -16.10 -1.50 9.38
CA CYS A 81 -16.04 -1.44 10.83
C CYS A 81 -14.75 -2.08 11.32
N VAL A 82 -14.04 -1.41 12.22
CA VAL A 82 -12.80 -1.90 12.83
C VAL A 82 -12.98 -1.97 14.35
N PHE A 83 -12.52 -3.07 14.95
CA PHE A 83 -12.48 -3.26 16.40
C PHE A 83 -11.24 -2.59 16.99
N LEU A 84 -11.25 -2.30 18.29
CA LEU A 84 -10.09 -1.70 18.98
C LEU A 84 -8.81 -2.57 18.90
N CYS A 85 -8.93 -3.86 18.57
CA CYS A 85 -7.79 -4.74 18.31
C CYS A 85 -7.16 -4.58 16.91
N GLY A 86 -7.71 -3.72 16.04
CA GLY A 86 -7.21 -3.41 14.70
C GLY A 86 -7.82 -4.23 13.56
N HIS A 87 -8.60 -5.27 13.86
CA HIS A 87 -9.23 -6.13 12.87
C HIS A 87 -10.65 -5.66 12.52
N GLY A 88 -11.11 -5.94 11.30
CA GLY A 88 -12.38 -5.40 10.81
C GLY A 88 -13.30 -6.38 10.09
N THR A 89 -14.57 -6.03 10.09
CA THR A 89 -15.69 -6.70 9.40
C THR A 89 -16.59 -5.65 8.76
N CYS A 90 -17.65 -6.05 8.07
CA CYS A 90 -18.74 -5.12 7.78
C CYS A 90 -19.54 -4.81 9.06
N GLN A 91 -20.22 -3.67 9.10
CA GLN A 91 -21.00 -3.20 10.24
C GLN A 91 -22.09 -4.20 10.66
N LEU A 92 -22.85 -4.74 9.70
CA LEU A 92 -23.91 -5.72 9.97
C LEU A 92 -23.40 -7.01 10.64
N CYS A 93 -22.17 -7.43 10.33
CA CYS A 93 -21.55 -8.56 11.00
C CYS A 93 -20.99 -8.13 12.36
N ALA A 94 -20.39 -6.94 12.45
CA ALA A 94 -19.82 -6.42 13.69
C ALA A 94 -20.85 -6.37 14.82
N ASP A 95 -22.12 -6.06 14.54
CA ASP A 95 -23.19 -5.98 15.54
C ASP A 95 -23.44 -7.30 16.28
N LYS A 96 -23.20 -8.44 15.63
CA LYS A 96 -23.42 -9.79 16.18
C LYS A 96 -22.15 -10.40 16.80
N ILE A 97 -21.04 -9.68 16.81
CA ILE A 97 -19.72 -10.17 17.21
C ILE A 97 -19.34 -9.63 18.59
N ILE A 98 -19.01 -10.54 19.50
CA ILE A 98 -18.53 -10.25 20.87
C ILE A 98 -17.00 -10.44 20.95
N GLU A 99 -16.44 -11.39 20.19
CA GLU A 99 -15.00 -11.65 20.10
C GLU A 99 -14.52 -11.50 18.67
N CYS A 100 -13.36 -10.86 18.48
CA CYS A 100 -12.80 -10.67 17.16
C CYS A 100 -12.55 -12.02 16.46
N PRO A 101 -13.10 -12.28 15.26
CA PRO A 101 -12.93 -13.56 14.56
C PRO A 101 -11.48 -13.83 14.11
N ILE A 102 -10.60 -12.83 14.14
CA ILE A 102 -9.19 -12.97 13.72
C ILE A 102 -8.28 -13.27 14.91
N CYS A 103 -8.37 -12.49 15.98
CA CYS A 103 -7.45 -12.59 17.12
C CYS A 103 -8.11 -13.01 18.44
N ARG A 104 -9.41 -13.31 18.42
CA ARG A 104 -10.20 -13.79 19.57
C ARG A 104 -10.22 -12.87 20.80
N LYS A 105 -9.76 -11.63 20.67
CA LYS A 105 -9.89 -10.61 21.72
C LYS A 105 -11.34 -10.14 21.82
N LEU A 106 -11.83 -9.89 23.03
CA LEU A 106 -13.15 -9.29 23.26
C LEU A 106 -13.26 -7.93 22.57
N VAL A 107 -14.39 -7.67 21.94
CA VAL A 107 -14.68 -6.43 21.24
C VAL A 107 -15.18 -5.39 22.24
N SER A 108 -14.30 -4.49 22.67
CA SER A 108 -14.64 -3.40 23.59
C SER A 108 -15.25 -2.18 22.91
N ARG A 109 -14.81 -1.86 21.68
CA ARG A 109 -15.32 -0.75 20.85
C ARG A 109 -15.27 -1.11 19.37
N LYS A 110 -16.18 -0.48 18.62
CA LYS A 110 -16.35 -0.59 17.16
C LYS A 110 -16.24 0.81 16.56
N ILE A 111 -15.39 0.99 15.56
CA ILE A 111 -15.17 2.25 14.85
C ILE A 111 -15.68 2.07 13.43
N ILE A 112 -16.66 2.87 13.03
CA ILE A 112 -17.19 2.86 11.66
C ILE A 112 -16.23 3.66 10.77
N LEU A 113 -15.86 3.05 9.64
CA LEU A 113 -15.06 3.69 8.61
C LEU A 113 -16.00 4.29 7.56
N PHE A 114 -15.67 5.50 7.12
CA PHE A 114 -16.32 6.17 6.00
C PHE A 114 -15.28 6.26 4.88
N ASP A 115 -15.67 5.85 3.67
CA ASP A 115 -14.85 5.99 2.45
C ASP A 115 -14.88 7.43 1.93
#